data_AF-W1YTV3-F1
#
_entry.id   AF-W1YTV3-F1
#
_cell.length_a   1.000
_cell.length_b   1.000
_cell.length_c   1.000
_cell.angle_alpha   90.00
_cell.angle_beta   90.00
_cell.angle_gamma   90.00
#
_symmetry.space_group_name_H-M   'P 1'
#
loop_
_entity.id
_entity.type
_entity.pdbx_description
1 polymer ?
#
loop_
_entity_poly.entity_id
_entity_poly.type
_entity_poly.pdbx_seq_one_letter_code
_entity_poly.pdbx_strand_id
1 'polypeptide(L)' 'DGANDLPMIKAAGLGIAYHAKPKVNEKTEVTIRHADLMGVFCILSGSLNQK' A
#
# COMPACT_ATOMS: atom_id res chain seq x y z
N ASP A 1 5.13 4.31 5.31
CA ASP A 1 5.99 3.19 5.77
C ASP A 1 6.53 3.39 7.19
N GLY A 2 6.49 4.62 7.71
CA GLY A 2 6.40 4.88 9.15
C GLY A 2 4.96 5.10 9.63
N ALA A 3 4.77 5.22 10.95
CA ALA A 3 3.44 5.48 11.54
C ALA A 3 2.93 6.90 11.25
N ASN A 4 3.83 7.82 10.90
CA ASN A 4 3.54 9.17 10.43
C ASN A 4 2.70 9.19 9.13
N ASP A 5 2.77 8.13 8.33
CA ASP A 5 2.05 8.05 7.06
C ASP A 5 0.63 7.52 7.21
N LEU A 6 0.26 6.99 8.39
CA LEU A 6 -1.07 6.43 8.64
C LEU A 6 -2.22 7.42 8.38
N PRO A 7 -2.13 8.72 8.75
CA PRO A 7 -3.17 9.68 8.39
C PRO A 7 -3.33 9.84 6.88
N MET A 8 -2.21 9.91 6.15
CA MET A 8 -2.20 10.02 4.69
C MET A 8 -2.77 8.76 4.02
N ILE A 9 -2.31 7.57 4.45
CA ILE A 9 -2.76 6.28 3.92
C ILE A 9 -4.26 6.09 4.12
N LYS A 10 -4.80 6.51 5.26
CA LYS A 10 -6.24 6.43 5.57
C LYS A 10 -7.08 7.45 4.80
N ALA A 11 -6.51 8.59 4.43
CA ALA A 11 -7.20 9.62 3.66
C ALA A 11 -7.24 9.29 2.15
N ALA A 12 -6.28 8.50 1.65
CA ALA A 12 -6.19 8.13 0.26
C ALA A 12 -7.28 7.10 -0.14
N GLY A 13 -7.79 7.20 -1.37
CA GLY A 13 -8.72 6.20 -1.92
C GLY A 13 -8.06 4.84 -2.14
N LEU A 14 -6.74 4.81 -2.35
CA LEU A 14 -5.92 3.60 -2.33
C LEU A 14 -4.59 3.92 -1.63
N GLY A 15 -4.51 3.60 -0.35
CA GLY A 15 -3.30 3.75 0.44
C GLY A 15 -2.48 2.45 0.49
N ILE A 16 -1.20 2.53 0.11
CA ILE A 16 -0.30 1.37 0.05
C ILE A 16 0.86 1.57 1.01
N ALA A 17 1.06 0.61 1.94
CA ALA A 17 2.24 0.58 2.79
C ALA A 17 3.39 -0.18 2.09
N TYR A 18 4.48 0.51 1.80
CA TYR A 18 5.65 -0.07 1.13
C TYR A 18 6.76 -0.40 2.13
N HIS A 19 7.16 -1.67 2.24
CA HIS A 19 8.20 -2.14 3.18
C HIS A 19 8.04 -1.58 4.61
N ALA A 20 6.79 -1.41 5.05
CA ALA A 20 6.48 -0.71 6.28
C ALA A 20 6.74 -1.59 7.51
N LYS A 21 6.90 -0.95 8.67
CA LYS A 21 7.04 -1.64 9.96
C LYS A 21 5.79 -2.50 10.27
N PRO A 22 5.89 -3.60 11.03
CA PRO A 22 4.75 -4.47 11.34
C PRO A 22 3.51 -3.72 11.85
N LYS A 23 3.70 -2.76 12.77
CA LYS A 23 2.63 -1.90 13.31
C LYS A 23 1.90 -1.04 12.27
N VAL A 24 2.58 -0.71 11.17
CA VAL A 24 1.97 0.05 10.06
C VAL A 24 1.22 -0.93 9.16
N ASN A 25 1.84 -2.06 8.80
CA ASN A 25 1.20 -3.09 7.98
C ASN A 25 -0.13 -3.59 8.58
N GLU A 26 -0.19 -3.81 9.90
CA GLU A 26 -1.42 -4.21 10.60
C GLU A 26 -2.54 -3.16 10.53
N LYS A 27 -2.21 -1.90 10.21
CA LYS A 27 -3.13 -0.76 10.17
C LYS A 27 -3.42 -0.29 8.74
N THR A 28 -2.98 -1.01 7.73
CA THR A 28 -3.09 -0.65 6.32
C THR A 28 -3.59 -1.83 5.52
N GLU A 29 -4.57 -1.60 4.65
CA GLU A 29 -5.25 -2.67 3.91
C GLU A 29 -4.37 -3.28 2.82
N VAL A 30 -3.55 -2.46 2.16
CA VAL A 30 -2.68 -2.90 1.06
C VAL A 30 -1.23 -2.68 1.44
N THR A 31 -0.42 -3.74 1.31
CA THR A 31 1.00 -3.70 1.67
C THR A 31 1.87 -4.37 0.61
N ILE A 32 3.03 -3.80 0.34
CA ILE A 32 4.09 -4.41 -0.46
C ILE A 32 5.23 -4.74 0.51
N ARG A 33 5.58 -6.02 0.64
CA ARG A 33 6.57 -6.49 1.62
C ARG A 33 7.87 -7.02 1.01
N HIS A 34 7.82 -7.45 -0.25
CA HIS A 34 8.90 -8.20 -0.89
C HIS A 34 9.23 -7.71 -2.29
N ALA A 35 8.30 -7.01 -2.96
CA ALA A 35 8.54 -6.43 -4.27
C ALA A 35 9.07 -5.01 -4.11
N ASP A 36 9.76 -4.53 -5.14
CA ASP A 36 10.13 -3.13 -5.24
C ASP A 36 8.90 -2.24 -5.54
N LEU A 37 9.13 -0.96 -5.83
CA LEU A 37 8.06 -0.01 -6.07
C LEU A 37 7.23 -0.32 -7.33
N MET A 38 7.71 -1.18 -8.25
CA MET A 38 6.91 -1.72 -9.35
C MET A 38 5.77 -2.62 -8.86
N GLY A 39 5.83 -3.10 -7.62
CA GLY A 39 4.68 -3.74 -6.97
C GLY A 39 3.44 -2.84 -6.96
N VAL A 40 3.60 -1.51 -6.90
CA VAL A 40 2.48 -0.55 -7.01
C VAL A 40 1.84 -0.63 -8.40
N PHE A 41 2.65 -0.70 -9.45
CA PHE A 41 2.15 -0.85 -10.82
C PHE A 41 1.36 -2.15 -10.99
N CYS A 42 1.82 -3.26 -10.39
CA CYS A 42 1.08 -4.52 -10.39
C CYS A 42 -0.29 -4.39 -9.71
N ILE A 43 -0.36 -3.75 -8.54
CA ILE A 43 -1.61 -3.50 -7.80
C ILE A 43 -2.59 -2.67 -8.65
N LEU A 44 -2.12 -1.58 -9.25
CA LEU A 44 -2.96 -0.72 -10.09
C LEU A 44 -3.41 -1.42 -11.37
N SER A 45 -2.56 -2.24 -11.98
CA SER A 45 -2.88 -3.01 -13.18
C SER A 45 -3.98 -4.06 -12.95
N GLY A 46 -4.09 -4.57 -11.71
CA GLY A 46 -5.20 -5.45 -11.31
C GLY A 46 -6.56 -4.75 -11.39
N SER A 47 -6.61 -3.45 -11.08
CA SER A 47 -7.84 -2.65 -11.17
C SER A 47 -8.27 -2.36 -12.61
N LEU A 48 -7.33 -2.34 -13.55
CA LEU A 48 -7.60 -2.03 -14.96
C LEU A 48 -8.24 -3.22 -15.72
N ASN A 49 -8.15 -4.42 -15.17
CA ASN A 49 -8.68 -5.65 -15.80
C ASN A 49 -10.07 -6.05 -15.29
N GLN A 50 -10.71 -5.23 -14.45
CA GLN A 50 -12.10 -5.46 -14.04
C GLN A 50 -13.03 -4.89 -15.12
N LYS A 51 -13.55 -5.78 -15.98
CA LYS A 51 -14.66 -5.49 -16.89
C LYS A 51 -15.96 -5.33 -16.13
#